data_AF-A0A6F8YQN1-F1
#
_entry.id   AF-A0A6F8YQN1-F1
#
_cell.length_a   1.000
_cell.length_b   1.000
_cell.length_c   1.000
_cell.angle_alpha   90.00
_cell.angle_beta   90.00
_cell.angle_gamma   90.00
#
_symmetry.space_group_name_H-M   'P 1'
#
loop_
_entity.id
_entity.type
_entity.pdbx_description
1 polymer ?
#
loop_
_entity_poly.entity_id
_entity_poly.type
_entity_poly.pdbx_seq_one_letter_code
_entity_poly.pdbx_strand_id
1 'polypeptide(L)' 'MSSFLPVVLFAVAGVLAGGAWSMHKQGAARAAVGLVAVLAALAAGGGLLWLIPGEV' A
#
# COMPACT_ATOMS: atom_id res chain seq x y z
N MET A 1 -5.98 8.83 -21.09
CA MET A 1 -6.56 8.65 -19.73
C MET A 1 -5.59 7.84 -18.86
N SER A 2 -4.31 8.24 -18.75
CA SER A 2 -3.22 7.27 -18.49
C SER A 2 -2.31 7.64 -17.31
N SER A 3 -2.84 8.19 -16.22
CA SER A 3 -2.01 8.46 -15.02
C SER A 3 -2.78 8.42 -13.68
N PHE A 4 -3.96 7.81 -13.62
CA PHE A 4 -4.69 7.70 -12.35
C PHE A 4 -4.24 6.49 -11.51
N LEU A 5 -3.66 5.46 -12.14
CA LEU A 5 -3.26 4.23 -11.47
C LEU A 5 -2.25 4.44 -10.32
N PRO A 6 -1.19 5.26 -10.46
CA PRO A 6 -0.27 5.51 -9.35
C PRO A 6 -0.95 6.20 -8.18
N VAL A 7 -1.84 7.16 -8.46
CA VAL A 7 -2.61 7.89 -7.45
C VAL A 7 -3.47 6.91 -6.64
N VAL A 8 -4.14 5.97 -7.32
CA VAL A 8 -4.93 4.92 -6.65
C VAL A 8 -4.03 4.00 -5.83
N LEU A 9 -2.89 3.55 -6.36
CA LEU A 9 -1.97 2.67 -5.64
C LEU A 9 -1.42 3.34 -4.37
N PHE A 10 -1.06 4.63 -4.43
CA PHE A 10 -0.62 5.37 -3.25
C PHE A 10 -1.76 5.63 -2.26
N ALA A 11 -2.97 5.95 -2.73
CA ALA A 11 -4.13 6.09 -1.86
C ALA A 11 -4.45 4.79 -1.12
N VAL A 12 -4.43 3.66 -1.82
CA VAL A 12 -4.62 2.31 -1.24
C VAL A 12 -3.50 1.99 -0.26
N ALA A 13 -2.25 2.30 -0.57
CA ALA A 13 -1.13 2.12 0.34
C ALA A 13 -1.32 2.89 1.66
N GLY A 14 -1.77 4.15 1.59
CA GLY A 14 -2.08 4.97 2.76
C GLY A 14 -3.22 4.40 3.61
N VAL A 15 -4.31 3.96 2.98
CA VAL A 15 -5.44 3.32 3.67
C VAL A 15 -5.00 2.02 4.36
N LEU A 16 -4.24 1.18 3.68
CA LEU A 16 -3.73 -0.08 4.23
C LEU A 16 -2.76 0.16 5.40
N ALA A 17 -1.87 1.14 5.29
CA ALA A 17 -0.97 1.52 6.39
C ALA A 17 -1.75 2.01 7.62
N GLY A 18 -2.76 2.86 7.42
CA GLY A 18 -3.66 3.31 8.49
C GLY A 18 -4.47 2.16 9.10
N GLY A 19 -4.96 1.24 8.26
CA GLY A 19 -5.67 0.03 8.68
C GLY A 19 -4.79 -0.90 9.52
N ALA A 20 -3.55 -1.16 9.08
CA ALA A 20 -2.58 -1.96 9.82
C ALA A 20 -2.26 -1.34 11.19
N TRP A 21 -2.05 -0.03 11.26
CA TRP A 21 -1.81 0.68 12.51
C TRP A 21 -3.01 0.62 13.46
N SER A 22 -4.22 0.78 12.92
CA SER A 22 -5.47 0.66 13.66
C SER A 22 -5.65 -0.76 14.22
N MET A 23 -5.42 -1.79 13.41
CA MET A 23 -5.47 -3.20 13.83
C MET A 23 -4.42 -3.50 14.93
N HIS A 24 -3.21 -2.96 14.78
CA HIS A 24 -2.16 -3.10 15.78
C HIS A 24 -2.59 -2.52 17.14
N LYS A 25 -3.17 -1.32 17.14
CA LYS A 25 -3.70 -0.69 18.36
C LYS A 25 -4.89 -1.42 18.96
N GLN A 26 -5.70 -2.08 18.13
CA GLN A 26 -6.85 -2.88 18.58
C GLN A 26 -6.46 -4.28 19.11
N GLY A 27 -5.15 -4.60 19.16
CA GLY A 27 -4.69 -5.91 19.62
C GLY A 27 -5.06 -7.05 18.67
N ALA A 28 -5.29 -6.74 17.38
CA ALA A 28 -5.60 -7.75 16.37
C ALA A 28 -4.45 -8.77 16.23
N ALA A 29 -4.78 -9.96 15.72
CA ALA A 29 -3.81 -11.03 15.52
C ALA A 29 -2.59 -10.53 14.71
N ARG A 30 -1.38 -10.79 15.23
CA ARG A 30 -0.12 -10.33 14.62
C ARG A 30 0.01 -10.75 13.15
N ALA A 31 -0.49 -11.93 12.80
CA ALA A 31 -0.52 -12.43 11.42
C ALA A 31 -1.37 -11.54 10.51
N ALA A 32 -2.53 -11.08 10.98
CA ALA A 32 -3.43 -10.22 10.22
C ALA A 32 -2.83 -8.82 10.02
N VAL A 33 -2.24 -8.24 11.08
CA VAL A 33 -1.51 -6.96 10.99
C VAL A 33 -0.34 -7.06 10.00
N GLY A 34 0.44 -8.15 10.08
CA GLY A 34 1.56 -8.41 9.19
C GLY A 34 1.14 -8.52 7.72
N LEU A 35 0.05 -9.22 7.43
CA LEU A 35 -0.47 -9.34 6.06
C LEU A 35 -0.88 -7.97 5.48
N VAL A 36 -1.60 -7.16 6.24
CA VAL A 36 -2.02 -5.83 5.78
C VAL A 36 -0.83 -4.90 5.57
N ALA A 37 0.20 -4.98 6.42
CA ALA A 37 1.43 -4.23 6.25
C ALA A 37 2.19 -4.63 4.96
N VAL A 38 2.25 -5.93 4.65
CA VAL A 38 2.86 -6.42 3.39
C VAL A 38 2.10 -5.90 2.17
N LEU A 39 0.76 -5.96 2.19
CA LEU A 39 -0.06 -5.42 1.11
C LEU A 39 0.13 -3.91 0.93
N ALA A 40 0.23 -3.16 2.02
CA ALA A 40 0.52 -1.72 1.98
C ALA A 40 1.88 -1.45 1.29
N ALA A 41 2.91 -2.24 1.64
CA ALA A 41 4.23 -2.12 1.04
C ALA A 41 4.24 -2.46 -0.45
N LEU A 42 3.51 -3.50 -0.88
CA LEU A 42 3.38 -3.85 -2.29
C LEU A 42 2.64 -2.77 -3.09
N ALA A 43 1.59 -2.17 -2.54
CA ALA A 43 0.87 -1.07 -3.19
C ALA A 43 1.76 0.17 -3.34
N ALA A 44 2.53 0.53 -2.30
CA ALA A 44 3.49 1.62 -2.37
C ALA A 44 4.60 1.34 -3.41
N GLY A 45 5.15 0.11 -3.40
CA GLY A 45 6.17 -0.32 -4.34
C GLY A 45 5.69 -0.32 -5.79
N GLY A 46 4.49 -0.84 -6.05
CA GLY A 46 3.87 -0.82 -7.39
C GLY A 46 3.57 0.60 -7.88
N GLY A 47 3.10 1.48 -6.99
CA GLY A 47 2.90 2.90 -7.30
C GLY A 47 4.22 3.59 -7.67
N LEU A 48 5.30 3.30 -6.94
CA LEU A 48 6.63 3.85 -7.20
C LEU A 48 7.24 3.32 -8.50
N LEU A 49 7.15 2.01 -8.75
CA LEU A 49 7.64 1.38 -9.98
C LEU A 49 6.93 1.91 -11.23
N TRP A 50 5.65 2.26 -11.12
CA TRP A 50 4.90 2.88 -12.23
C TRP A 50 5.28 4.34 -12.47
N LEU A 51 5.72 5.04 -11.41
CA LEU A 51 6.08 6.45 -11.48
C LEU A 51 7.49 6.67 -12.03
N ILE A 52 8.36 5.66 -11.94
CA ILE A 52 9.66 5.65 -12.59
C ILE A 52 9.42 5.50 -14.10
N PRO A 53 9.77 6.51 -14.93
CA PRO A 53 9.64 6.41 -16.37
C PRO A 53 10.50 5.24 -16.87
N GLY A 54 9.85 4.20 -17.39
CA GLY A 54 10.56 3.09 -18.01
C GLY A 54 11.12 3.53 -19.35
N GLU A 55 12.43 3.72 -19.43
CA GLU A 55 13.15 3.67 -20.70
C GLU A 55 13.20 2.21 -21.14
N VAL A 56 12.24 1.78 -21.96
CA VAL A 56 12.28 0.53 -22.72
C VAL A 56 11.93 0.80 -24.17
#